data_AF-B8GIX6-F1
#
_entry.id   AF-B8GIX6-F1
#
_cell.length_a   1.000
_cell.length_b   1.000
_cell.length_c   1.000
_cell.angle_alpha   90.00
_cell.angle_beta   90.00
_cell.angle_gamma   90.00
#
_symmetry.space_group_name_H-M   'P 1'
#
loop_
_entity.id
_entity.type
_entity.pdbx_description
1 polymer ?
#
loop_
_entity_poly.entity_id
_entity_poly.type
_entity_poly.pdbx_seq_one_letter_code
_entity_poly.pdbx_strand_id
1 'polypeptide(L)' 'MDANKIEEILKEMGITTEIRCPEAFRIAEEYGISRADLGAYCNEHGVKIRGCQLGCF' A
#
# COMPACT_ATOMS: atom_id res chain seq x y z
N MET A 1 -3.11 11.13 -10.04
CA MET A 1 -3.11 12.42 -9.32
C MET A 1 -3.47 12.14 -7.85
N ASP A 2 -2.97 11.04 -7.28
CA ASP A 2 -3.59 10.40 -6.11
C ASP A 2 -2.57 10.00 -5.02
N ALA A 3 -1.31 10.44 -5.16
CA ALA A 3 -0.25 10.13 -4.20
C ALA A 3 -0.54 10.67 -2.79
N ASN A 4 -1.19 11.84 -2.69
CA ASN A 4 -1.55 12.42 -1.40
C ASN A 4 -2.56 11.57 -0.62
N LYS A 5 -3.48 10.91 -1.33
CA LYS A 5 -4.54 10.11 -0.71
C LYS A 5 -3.97 8.82 -0.12
N ILE A 6 -3.01 8.21 -0.83
CA ILE A 6 -2.30 7.02 -0.36
C ILE A 6 -1.48 7.33 0.90
N GLU A 7 -0.76 8.46 0.92
CA GLU A 7 0.01 8.87 2.10
C GLU A 7 -0.87 9.04 3.35
N GLU A 8 -2.02 9.70 3.19
CA GLU A 8 -2.93 9.99 4.30
C GLU A 8 -3.46 8.69 4.94
N ILE A 9 -3.89 7.74 4.12
CA ILE A 9 -4.39 6.43 4.58
C ILE A 9 -3.28 5.61 5.25
N LEU A 10 -2.07 5.60 4.67
CA LEU A 10 -0.93 4.89 5.24
C LEU A 10 -0.53 5.50 6.59
N LYS A 11 -0.54 6.83 6.73
CA LYS A 11 -0.34 7.52 8.02
C LYS A 11 -1.41 7.16 9.03
N GLU A 12 -2.68 7.12 8.62
CA GLU A 12 -3.81 6.78 9.49
C GLU A 12 -3.71 5.35 10.03
N MET A 13 -3.23 4.42 9.19
CA MET A 13 -2.93 3.03 9.54
C MET A 13 -1.59 2.86 10.31
N GLY A 14 -0.80 3.93 10.49
CA GLY A 14 0.51 3.87 11.15
C GLY A 14 1.61 3.21 10.32
N ILE A 15 1.40 3.09 9.01
CA ILE A 15 2.30 2.41 8.08
C ILE A 15 3.26 3.43 7.48
N THR A 16 4.51 3.36 7.90
CA THR A 16 5.58 4.28 7.48
C THR A 16 6.75 3.58 6.80
N THR A 17 7.01 2.32 7.14
CA THR A 17 8.21 1.58 6.67
C THR A 17 7.89 0.25 6.03
N GLU A 18 6.83 -0.44 6.46
CA GLU A 18 6.40 -1.70 5.86
C GLU A 18 4.88 -1.90 5.94
N ILE A 19 4.32 -2.49 4.89
CA ILE A 19 2.89 -2.81 4.78
C ILE A 19 2.72 -4.30 4.52
N ARG A 20 1.70 -4.94 5.10
CA ARG A 20 1.33 -6.29 4.70
C ARG A 20 0.53 -6.25 3.41
N CYS A 21 0.82 -7.14 2.47
CA CYS A 21 0.04 -7.26 1.23
C CYS A 21 -1.49 -7.35 1.47
N PRO A 22 -2.03 -8.19 2.37
CA PRO A 22 -3.46 -8.18 2.64
C PRO A 22 -3.99 -6.84 3.19
N GLU A 23 -3.20 -6.08 3.94
CA GLU A 23 -3.59 -4.72 4.36
C GLU A 23 -3.58 -3.74 3.19
N ALA A 24 -2.55 -3.77 2.35
CA ALA A 24 -2.49 -2.98 1.12
C ALA A 24 -3.70 -3.25 0.21
N PHE A 25 -4.09 -4.52 0.07
CA PHE A 25 -5.26 -4.91 -0.70
C PHE A 25 -6.57 -4.42 -0.08
N ARG A 26 -6.72 -4.51 1.25
CA ARG A 26 -7.89 -3.98 1.96
C ARG A 26 -8.01 -2.47 1.79
N ILE A 27 -6.90 -1.73 1.95
CA ILE A 27 -6.86 -0.28 1.73
C ILE A 27 -7.24 0.06 0.29
N ALA A 28 -6.66 -0.64 -0.69
CA ALA A 28 -6.96 -0.42 -2.09
C ALA A 28 -8.45 -0.60 -2.39
N GLU A 29 -9.08 -1.63 -1.81
CA GLU A 29 -10.49 -1.93 -2.03
C GLU A 29 -11.43 -0.99 -1.26
N GLU A 30 -11.09 -0.67 0.00
CA GLU A 30 -11.88 0.19 0.88
C GLU A 30 -11.89 1.66 0.42
N TYR A 31 -10.75 2.14 -0.08
CA TYR A 31 -10.60 3.53 -0.55
C TYR A 31 -10.72 3.66 -2.08
N GLY A 32 -10.95 2.55 -2.79
CA GLY A 32 -11.08 2.52 -4.25
C GLY A 32 -9.80 2.92 -4.99
N ILE A 33 -8.64 2.67 -4.40
CA ILE A 33 -7.33 2.99 -4.96
C ILE A 33 -6.85 1.83 -5.82
N SER A 34 -6.24 2.15 -6.96
CA SER A 34 -5.63 1.12 -7.81
C SER A 34 -4.41 0.50 -7.12
N ARG A 35 -4.33 -0.83 -7.11
CA ARG A 35 -3.18 -1.56 -6.53
C ARG A 35 -1.85 -1.18 -7.18
N ALA A 36 -1.90 -0.80 -8.47
CA ALA A 36 -0.75 -0.31 -9.20
C ALA A 36 -0.24 1.04 -8.64
N ASP A 37 -1.13 1.99 -8.39
CA ASP A 37 -0.78 3.27 -7.75
C ASP A 37 -0.28 3.08 -6.33
N LEU A 38 -0.94 2.20 -5.54
CA LEU A 38 -0.51 1.87 -4.19
C LEU A 38 0.90 1.25 -4.18
N GLY A 39 1.16 0.30 -5.08
CA GLY A 39 2.48 -0.31 -5.23
C GLY A 39 3.54 0.67 -5.72
N ALA A 40 3.20 1.55 -6.65
CA ALA A 40 4.09 2.61 -7.13
C ALA A 40 4.46 3.57 -6.01
N TYR A 41 3.48 4.02 -5.22
CA TYR A 41 3.71 4.85 -4.04
C TYR A 41 4.61 4.14 -3.02
N CYS A 42 4.31 2.88 -2.69
CA CYS A 42 5.15 2.11 -1.77
C CYS A 42 6.58 1.98 -2.28
N ASN A 43 6.78 1.76 -3.58
CA ASN A 43 8.10 1.65 -4.19
C ASN A 43 8.86 2.99 -4.19
N GLU A 44 8.18 4.09 -4.48
CA GLU A 44 8.76 5.44 -4.52
C GLU A 44 9.10 5.98 -3.12
N HIS A 45 8.28 5.66 -2.12
CA HIS A 45 8.48 6.05 -0.71
C HIS A 45 9.29 5.03 0.10
N GLY A 46 9.74 3.92 -0.51
CA GLY A 46 10.55 2.90 0.16
C GLY A 46 9.80 2.06 1.19
N VAL A 47 8.46 2.02 1.13
CA VAL A 47 7.62 1.19 1.99
C VAL A 47 7.70 -0.26 1.52
N LYS A 48 8.21 -1.15 2.38
CA LYS A 48 8.37 -2.56 2.03
C LYS A 48 7.04 -3.32 2.17
N ILE A 49 6.56 -3.90 1.07
CA ILE A 49 5.41 -4.79 1.11
C ILE A 49 5.88 -6.18 1.59
N ARG A 50 5.37 -6.65 2.73
CA ARG A 50 5.66 -7.98 3.30
C ARG A 50 4.43 -8.87 3.31
N GLY A 51 4.64 -10.19 3.37
CA GLY A 51 3.53 -11.16 3.48
C GLY A 51 2.62 -11.20 2.24
N CYS A 52 3.19 -11.08 1.05
CA CYS A 52 2.44 -11.22 -0.19
C CYS A 52 1.89 -12.64 -0.35
N GLN A 53 0.58 -12.80 -0.17
CA GLN A 53 -0.11 -14.10 -0.30
C GLN A 53 -0.24 -14.58 -1.75
N LEU A 54 0.22 -13.79 -2.73
CA LEU A 54 0.22 -14.17 -4.15
C LEU A 54 1.24 -15.26 -4.51
N GLY A 55 2.03 -15.75 -3.55
CA GLY A 55 2.77 -17.01 -3.68
C GLY A 55 3.62 -17.13 -4.94
N CYS A 56 4.76 -16.45 -4.96
CA CYS A 56 6.04 -16.86 -5.60
C CYS A 56 7.00 -15.68 -5.49
N PHE A 57 8.10 -15.76 -4.74
CA PHE A 57 8.88 -16.95 -4.35
C PHE A 57 8.55 -17.51 -2.98
#